data_AF-A0A3D5G505-F1
#
_entry.id   AF-A0A3D5G505-F1
#
_cell.length_a   1.000
_cell.length_b   1.000
_cell.length_c   1.000
_cell.angle_alpha   90.00
_cell.angle_beta   90.00
_cell.angle_gamma   90.00
#
_symmetry.space_group_name_H-M   'P 1'
#
loop_
_entity.id
_entity.type
_entity.pdbx_description
1 polymer ?
#
loop_
_entity_poly.entity_id
_entity_poly.type
_entity_poly.pdbx_seq_one_letter_code
_entity_poly.pdbx_strand_id
1 'polypeptide(L)'
;GVLEIRMPLEEHEEPKRLIESFVEAIVDELEIELRSLGSLTLEREELSRAVEPDSCFYIQNESLVRGRNINLPNDPPPDLVLESDYTNSSVNKLTIYASLGVPEIWRYQRQSLQVYQLVEGKYQKCDRSLAFPLLPVAEIPGFIEQSRTIGQRSAVRLFRQRIREILLSQS
;
A
#
# COMPACT_ATOMS: atom_id res chain seq x y z
N GLY A 1 -13.68 17.74 18.46
CA GLY A 1 -12.98 17.51 17.17
C GLY A 1 -14.00 17.71 16.07
N VAL A 2 -13.64 18.45 15.02
CA VAL A 2 -14.48 18.53 13.83
C VAL A 2 -14.26 17.24 13.05
N LEU A 3 -15.31 16.45 12.88
CA LEU A 3 -15.31 15.26 12.05
C LEU A 3 -15.12 15.73 10.60
N GLU A 4 -13.92 15.57 10.04
CA GLU A 4 -13.71 15.77 8.60
C GLU A 4 -14.35 14.60 7.86
N ILE A 5 -15.61 14.77 7.43
CA ILE A 5 -16.25 13.83 6.52
C ILE A 5 -15.58 14.01 5.14
N ARG A 6 -14.57 13.19 4.86
CA ARG A 6 -13.96 13.11 3.53
C ARG A 6 -14.84 12.22 2.66
N MET A 7 -15.61 12.82 1.78
CA MET A 7 -16.18 12.09 0.65
C MET A 7 -15.03 11.88 -0.37
N PRO A 8 -14.58 10.64 -0.62
CA PRO A 8 -13.61 10.43 -1.66
C PRO A 8 -14.27 10.72 -3.02
N LEU A 9 -13.67 11.63 -3.78
CA LEU A 9 -14.06 11.85 -5.18
C LEU A 9 -13.78 10.54 -5.96
N GLU A 10 -14.60 10.22 -6.95
CA GLU A 10 -14.47 9.01 -7.78
C GLU A 10 -13.04 8.85 -8.35
N GLU A 11 -12.41 9.96 -8.70
CA GLU A 11 -11.03 10.06 -9.20
C GLU A 11 -9.97 9.52 -8.21
N HIS A 12 -10.32 9.32 -6.93
CA HIS A 12 -9.42 8.83 -5.88
C HIS A 12 -9.69 7.36 -5.52
N GLU A 13 -10.93 6.89 -5.70
CA GLU A 13 -11.31 5.51 -5.39
C GLU A 13 -10.79 4.54 -6.45
N GLU A 14 -10.93 4.84 -7.74
CA GLU A 14 -10.54 3.89 -8.79
C GLU A 14 -9.04 3.52 -8.75
N PRO A 15 -8.09 4.48 -8.68
CA PRO A 15 -6.68 4.13 -8.62
C PRO A 15 -6.31 3.34 -7.38
N LYS A 16 -6.90 3.67 -6.22
CA LYS A 16 -6.71 2.91 -4.97
C LYS A 16 -7.14 1.46 -5.14
N ARG A 17 -8.35 1.22 -5.64
CA ARG A 17 -8.89 -0.13 -5.89
C ARG A 17 -8.06 -0.93 -6.89
N LEU A 18 -7.54 -0.26 -7.91
CA LEU A 18 -6.63 -0.89 -8.88
C LEU A 18 -5.30 -1.27 -8.24
N ILE A 19 -4.70 -0.40 -7.42
CA ILE A 19 -3.47 -0.72 -6.69
C ILE A 19 -3.69 -1.89 -5.73
N GLU A 20 -4.81 -1.93 -5.00
CA GLU A 20 -5.21 -3.09 -4.18
C GLU A 20 -5.26 -4.37 -5.02
N SER A 21 -5.96 -4.34 -6.17
CA SER A 21 -6.04 -5.49 -7.09
C SER A 21 -4.68 -5.89 -7.68
N PHE A 22 -3.77 -4.94 -7.87
CA PHE A 22 -2.41 -5.22 -8.32
C PHE A 22 -1.58 -5.87 -7.22
N VAL A 23 -1.70 -5.43 -5.97
CA VAL A 23 -1.07 -6.09 -4.81
C VAL A 23 -1.58 -7.52 -4.67
N GLU A 24 -2.89 -7.75 -4.79
CA GLU A 24 -3.47 -9.11 -4.83
C GLU A 24 -2.89 -9.96 -5.97
N ALA A 25 -2.79 -9.39 -7.17
CA ALA A 25 -2.21 -10.10 -8.31
C ALA A 25 -0.72 -10.43 -8.11
N ILE A 26 0.02 -9.58 -7.39
CA ILE A 26 1.41 -9.84 -7.03
C ILE A 26 1.53 -11.03 -6.12
N VAL A 27 0.79 -11.04 -5.01
CA VAL A 27 0.89 -12.12 -4.02
C VAL A 27 0.45 -13.47 -4.59
N ASP A 28 -0.57 -13.46 -5.46
CA ASP A 28 -1.02 -14.64 -6.22
C ASP A 28 0.12 -15.23 -7.08
N GLU A 29 0.90 -14.38 -7.77
CA GLU A 29 1.99 -14.83 -8.64
C GLU A 29 3.26 -15.23 -7.88
N LEU A 30 3.44 -14.69 -6.68
CA LEU A 30 4.51 -15.08 -5.78
C LEU A 30 4.15 -16.30 -4.91
N GLU A 31 2.90 -16.78 -4.98
CA GLU A 31 2.34 -17.84 -4.13
C GLU A 31 2.53 -17.56 -2.62
N ILE A 32 2.32 -16.30 -2.23
CA ILE A 32 2.36 -15.85 -0.83
C ILE A 32 0.99 -15.33 -0.38
N GLU A 33 0.81 -15.27 0.93
CA GLU A 33 -0.44 -14.86 1.55
C GLU A 33 -0.48 -13.35 1.79
N LEU A 34 -1.70 -12.81 1.87
CA LEU A 34 -1.95 -11.38 2.06
C LEU A 34 -3.12 -11.18 3.03
N ARG A 35 -2.92 -10.30 4.00
CA ARG A 35 -4.02 -9.72 4.77
C ARG A 35 -4.13 -8.23 4.47
N SER A 36 -5.14 -7.87 3.69
CA SER A 36 -5.50 -6.50 3.33
C SER A 36 -6.53 -5.92 4.30
N LEU A 37 -6.34 -4.66 4.71
CA LEU A 37 -7.23 -3.93 5.63
C LEU A 37 -7.34 -2.46 5.18
N GLY A 38 -8.55 -1.94 4.99
CA GLY A 38 -8.80 -0.59 4.44
C GLY A 38 -9.55 0.39 5.35
N SER A 39 -9.70 0.06 6.64
CA SER A 39 -10.39 0.91 7.63
C SER A 39 -9.95 0.61 9.07
N LEU A 40 -8.81 -0.06 9.25
CA LEU A 40 -8.29 -0.34 10.57
C LEU A 40 -7.54 0.90 11.07
N THR A 41 -8.04 1.52 12.13
CA THR A 41 -7.30 2.55 12.86
C THR A 41 -6.05 1.92 13.47
N LEU A 42 -4.88 2.36 13.00
CA LEU A 42 -3.60 1.95 13.56
C LEU A 42 -3.32 2.84 14.76
N GLU A 43 -3.43 2.29 15.96
CA GLU A 43 -3.29 3.03 17.20
C GLU A 43 -2.13 2.47 18.03
N ARG A 44 -1.32 3.37 18.60
CA ARG A 44 -0.44 3.05 19.74
C ARG A 44 -0.86 3.93 20.90
N GLU A 45 -1.55 3.33 21.87
CA GLU A 45 -2.07 4.02 23.06
C GLU A 45 -0.95 4.76 23.81
N GLU A 46 0.20 4.10 23.98
CA GLU A 46 1.38 4.67 24.67
C GLU A 46 1.89 5.97 24.02
N LEU A 47 1.73 6.12 22.70
CA LEU A 47 2.17 7.29 21.95
C LEU A 47 1.05 8.31 21.74
N SER A 48 -0.19 7.99 22.15
CA SER A 48 -1.40 8.77 21.85
C SER A 48 -1.51 9.13 20.35
N ARG A 49 -1.09 8.20 19.48
CA ARG A 49 -1.13 8.37 18.03
C ARG A 49 -2.06 7.32 17.42
N ALA A 50 -2.97 7.81 16.59
CA ALA A 50 -3.88 7.02 15.77
C ALA A 50 -3.78 7.52 14.33
N VAL A 51 -3.82 6.61 13.36
CA VAL A 51 -3.92 6.95 11.95
C VAL A 51 -4.70 5.89 11.19
N GLU A 52 -5.53 6.33 10.26
CA GLU A 52 -6.27 5.45 9.35
C GLU A 52 -5.61 5.51 7.96
N PRO A 53 -5.02 4.40 7.50
CA PRO A 53 -4.55 4.28 6.13
C PRO A 53 -5.74 4.11 5.17
N ASP A 54 -5.56 4.54 3.92
CA ASP A 54 -6.55 4.22 2.88
C ASP A 54 -6.59 2.71 2.63
N SER A 55 -5.42 2.07 2.57
CA SER A 55 -5.25 0.61 2.62
C SER A 55 -3.94 0.25 3.32
N CYS A 56 -3.90 -0.88 4.02
CA CYS A 56 -2.66 -1.47 4.52
C CYS A 56 -2.64 -2.98 4.33
N PHE A 57 -1.42 -3.51 4.24
CA PHE A 57 -1.18 -4.88 3.83
C PHE A 57 -0.16 -5.52 4.78
N TYR A 58 -0.54 -6.66 5.34
CA TYR A 58 0.41 -7.60 5.94
C TYR A 58 0.74 -8.63 4.88
N ILE A 59 2.03 -8.74 4.58
CA ILE A 59 2.61 -9.57 3.53
C ILE A 59 3.66 -10.48 4.18
N GLN A 60 4.81 -9.93 4.60
CA GLN A 60 5.82 -10.68 5.36
C GLN A 60 5.33 -11.00 6.78
N ASN A 61 4.55 -10.10 7.39
CA ASN A 61 3.98 -10.26 8.71
C ASN A 61 2.60 -10.93 8.72
N GLU A 62 2.07 -11.35 7.56
CA GLU A 62 0.71 -11.90 7.43
C GLU A 62 0.45 -13.05 8.41
N SER A 63 1.35 -14.04 8.43
CA SER A 63 1.18 -15.24 9.25
C SER A 63 1.14 -14.96 10.77
N LEU A 64 1.76 -13.86 11.22
CA LEU A 64 1.79 -13.46 12.63
C LEU A 64 0.46 -12.88 13.10
N VAL A 65 -0.32 -12.32 12.17
CA VAL A 65 -1.58 -11.64 12.47
C VAL A 65 -2.81 -12.39 11.96
N ARG A 66 -2.65 -13.46 11.18
CA ARG A 66 -3.77 -14.18 10.54
C ARG A 66 -4.89 -14.55 11.52
N GLY A 67 -6.14 -14.27 11.12
CA GLY A 67 -7.34 -14.74 11.83
C GLY A 67 -7.57 -14.12 13.21
N ARG A 68 -6.83 -13.08 13.60
CA ARG A 68 -6.97 -12.42 14.91
C ARG A 68 -6.97 -10.89 14.84
N ASN A 69 -7.37 -10.25 15.94
CA ASN A 69 -7.25 -8.81 16.11
C ASN A 69 -5.77 -8.41 16.23
N ILE A 70 -5.45 -7.24 15.69
CA ILE A 70 -4.09 -6.66 15.72
C ILE A 70 -4.05 -5.63 16.86
N ASN A 71 -3.06 -5.74 17.75
CA ASN A 71 -2.86 -4.86 18.89
C ASN A 71 -1.42 -4.31 18.86
N LEU A 72 -1.25 -3.09 18.36
CA LEU A 72 0.05 -2.41 18.40
C LEU A 72 0.29 -1.84 19.82
N PRO A 73 1.54 -1.84 20.34
CA PRO A 73 2.79 -2.24 19.67
C PRO A 73 3.16 -3.72 19.81
N ASN A 74 2.32 -4.55 20.44
CA ASN A 74 2.64 -5.96 20.72
C ASN A 74 2.69 -6.81 19.45
N ASP A 75 1.87 -6.45 18.46
CA ASP A 75 1.87 -7.03 17.12
C ASP A 75 2.78 -6.23 16.17
N PRO A 76 3.26 -6.85 15.07
CA PRO A 76 3.97 -6.11 14.04
C PRO A 76 3.05 -5.08 13.38
N PRO A 77 3.58 -3.94 12.89
CA PRO A 77 2.84 -3.05 12.00
C PRO A 77 2.60 -3.71 10.63
N PRO A 78 1.69 -3.16 9.80
CA PRO A 78 1.57 -3.62 8.42
C PRO A 78 2.90 -3.39 7.68
N ASP A 79 3.21 -4.28 6.73
CA ASP A 79 4.43 -4.20 5.91
C ASP A 79 4.35 -3.06 4.90
N LEU A 80 3.15 -2.79 4.37
CA LEU A 80 2.92 -1.77 3.37
C LEU A 80 1.64 -0.98 3.69
N VAL A 81 1.73 0.34 3.63
CA VAL A 81 0.57 1.25 3.64
C VAL A 81 0.42 1.92 2.28
N LEU A 82 -0.81 2.04 1.79
CA LEU A 82 -1.18 2.81 0.61
C LEU A 82 -1.93 4.07 1.04
N GLU A 83 -1.53 5.21 0.48
CA GLU A 83 -2.24 6.49 0.59
C GLU A 83 -2.50 7.05 -0.83
N SER A 84 -3.74 7.41 -1.14
CA SER A 84 -4.11 8.14 -2.33
C SER A 84 -4.26 9.64 -2.01
N ASP A 85 -3.17 10.38 -2.18
CA ASP A 85 -3.07 11.76 -1.71
C ASP A 85 -3.52 12.78 -2.78
N TYR A 86 -4.66 13.43 -2.55
CA TYR A 86 -5.02 14.70 -3.21
C TYR A 86 -4.99 15.92 -2.28
N THR A 87 -4.84 15.73 -0.95
CA THR A 87 -4.84 16.84 0.02
C THR A 87 -3.55 16.89 0.84
N ASN A 88 -3.15 18.10 1.23
CA ASN A 88 -1.88 18.40 1.94
C ASN A 88 -1.82 17.86 3.39
N SER A 89 -2.76 17.01 3.80
CA SER A 89 -2.90 16.49 5.18
C SER A 89 -1.93 15.33 5.49
N SER A 90 -1.24 14.79 4.48
CA SER A 90 -0.35 13.62 4.57
C SER A 90 0.95 13.86 5.34
N VAL A 91 1.42 15.11 5.48
CA VAL A 91 2.66 15.41 6.22
C VAL A 91 2.56 14.97 7.68
N ASN A 92 1.37 15.10 8.29
CA ASN A 92 1.14 14.65 9.67
C ASN A 92 1.04 13.12 9.77
N LYS A 93 0.46 12.45 8.75
CA LYS A 93 0.32 10.98 8.75
C LYS A 93 1.67 10.26 8.67
N LEU A 94 2.60 10.73 7.84
CA LEU A 94 3.94 10.12 7.71
C LEU A 94 4.68 10.05 9.06
N THR A 95 4.60 11.10 9.87
CA THR A 95 5.23 11.09 11.19
C THR A 95 4.58 10.06 12.13
N ILE A 96 3.26 9.89 12.04
CA ILE A 96 2.53 8.88 12.82
C ILE A 96 2.93 7.48 12.36
N TYR A 97 2.92 7.18 11.05
CA TYR A 97 3.35 5.89 10.53
C TYR A 97 4.80 5.56 10.91
N ALA A 98 5.70 6.55 10.89
CA ALA A 98 7.07 6.37 11.34
C ALA A 98 7.14 6.01 12.82
N SER A 99 6.34 6.65 13.68
CA SER A 99 6.27 6.30 15.11
C SER A 99 5.63 4.93 15.38
N LEU A 100 4.78 4.45 14.47
CA LEU A 100 4.19 3.11 14.52
C LEU A 100 5.16 2.03 14.01
N GLY A 101 6.21 2.42 13.28
CA GLY A 101 7.21 1.52 12.72
C GLY A 101 6.82 0.88 11.40
N VAL A 102 5.85 1.45 10.67
CA VAL A 102 5.49 0.95 9.32
C VAL A 102 6.72 1.06 8.41
N PRO A 103 7.17 -0.02 7.75
CA PRO A 103 8.45 0.01 7.05
C PRO A 103 8.35 0.60 5.64
N GLU A 104 7.19 0.53 4.98
CA GLU A 104 6.98 1.05 3.62
C GLU A 104 5.63 1.75 3.44
N ILE A 105 5.64 2.86 2.68
CA ILE A 105 4.45 3.57 2.25
C ILE A 105 4.49 3.77 0.73
N TRP A 106 3.41 3.39 0.06
CA TRP A 106 3.11 3.77 -1.31
C TRP A 106 2.18 4.98 -1.30
N ARG A 107 2.58 6.05 -1.99
CA ARG A 107 1.76 7.26 -2.15
C ARG A 107 1.41 7.43 -3.61
N TYR A 108 0.12 7.30 -3.93
CA TYR A 108 -0.38 7.59 -5.27
C TYR A 108 -0.93 9.01 -5.35
N GLN A 109 -0.30 9.85 -6.15
CA GLN A 109 -0.69 11.25 -6.34
C GLN A 109 -0.40 11.70 -7.77
N ARG A 110 -1.34 12.43 -8.38
CA ARG A 110 -1.19 13.04 -9.72
C ARG A 110 -0.65 12.04 -10.76
N GLN A 111 -1.26 10.86 -10.83
CA GLN A 111 -0.87 9.78 -11.75
C GLN A 111 0.56 9.24 -11.56
N SER A 112 1.14 9.44 -10.37
CA SER A 112 2.45 8.89 -10.00
C SER A 112 2.34 8.08 -8.72
N LEU A 113 3.04 6.95 -8.68
CA LEU A 113 3.20 6.14 -7.48
C LEU A 113 4.60 6.37 -6.92
N GLN A 114 4.67 6.87 -5.69
CA GLN A 114 5.92 7.14 -4.99
C GLN A 114 6.10 6.14 -3.85
N VAL A 115 7.26 5.51 -3.79
CA VAL A 115 7.61 4.57 -2.73
C VAL A 115 8.46 5.29 -1.69
N TYR A 116 8.10 5.11 -0.42
CA TYR A 116 8.83 5.62 0.74
C TYR A 116 9.17 4.47 1.67
N GLN A 117 10.41 4.42 2.14
CA GLN A 117 10.87 3.43 3.12
C GLN A 117 11.26 4.13 4.42
N LEU A 118 10.97 3.50 5.55
CA LEU A 118 11.34 4.01 6.87
C LEU A 118 12.82 3.70 7.15
N VAL A 119 13.65 4.74 7.25
CA VAL A 119 15.08 4.65 7.54
C VAL A 119 15.39 5.57 8.72
N GLU A 120 15.90 4.99 9.81
CA GLU A 120 16.26 5.73 11.04
C GLU A 120 15.13 6.65 11.55
N GLY A 121 13.88 6.17 11.50
CA GLY A 121 12.71 6.90 11.99
C GLY A 121 12.18 7.98 11.03
N LYS A 122 12.69 8.08 9.80
CA LYS A 122 12.21 9.01 8.77
C LYS A 122 11.96 8.30 7.45
N TYR A 123 10.91 8.73 6.74
CA TYR A 123 10.63 8.21 5.41
C TYR A 123 11.55 8.84 4.36
N GLN A 124 12.16 7.99 3.55
CA GLN A 124 12.99 8.38 2.41
C GLN A 124 12.38 7.81 1.12
N LYS A 125 12.37 8.61 0.06
CA LYS A 125 11.90 8.14 -1.25
C LYS A 125 12.86 7.09 -1.80
N CYS A 126 12.32 6.00 -2.33
CA CYS A 126 13.08 4.90 -2.91
C CYS A 126 12.50 4.53 -4.28
N ASP A 127 13.33 3.97 -5.16
CA ASP A 127 12.91 3.50 -6.49
C ASP A 127 12.48 2.02 -6.47
N ARG A 128 12.69 1.32 -5.34
CA ARG A 128 12.38 -0.10 -5.17
C ARG A 128 11.48 -0.31 -3.97
N SER A 129 10.52 -1.22 -4.10
CA SER A 129 9.68 -1.64 -2.98
C SER A 129 10.45 -2.55 -2.03
N LEU A 130 10.17 -2.44 -0.73
CA LEU A 130 10.68 -3.35 0.28
C LEU A 130 9.82 -4.61 0.36
N ALA A 131 8.49 -4.47 0.29
CA ALA A 131 7.52 -5.54 0.28
C ALA A 131 7.63 -6.40 -0.99
N PHE A 132 7.97 -5.80 -2.13
CA PHE A 132 8.14 -6.48 -3.42
C PHE A 132 9.43 -6.08 -4.17
N PRO A 133 10.63 -6.49 -3.69
CA PRO A 133 11.92 -6.01 -4.20
C PRO A 133 12.24 -6.32 -5.66
N LEU A 134 11.60 -7.35 -6.22
CA LEU A 134 11.81 -7.83 -7.58
C LEU A 134 10.83 -7.20 -8.59
N LEU A 135 9.83 -6.46 -8.12
CA LEU A 135 8.73 -6.02 -8.97
C LEU A 135 8.85 -4.55 -9.37
N PRO A 136 8.45 -4.20 -10.60
CA PRO A 136 8.59 -2.86 -11.13
C PRO A 136 7.38 -2.03 -10.70
N VAL A 137 7.30 -1.71 -9.41
CA VAL A 137 6.20 -0.91 -8.82
C VAL A 137 6.04 0.45 -9.53
N ALA A 138 7.11 0.99 -10.12
CA ALA A 138 7.08 2.18 -10.96
C ALA A 138 6.26 2.04 -12.26
N GLU A 139 5.99 0.82 -12.74
CA GLU A 139 5.13 0.56 -13.91
C GLU A 139 3.63 0.64 -13.58
N ILE A 140 3.24 0.52 -12.30
CA ILE A 140 1.84 0.47 -11.84
C ILE A 140 0.99 1.63 -12.42
N PRO A 141 1.42 2.90 -12.38
CA PRO A 141 0.65 3.99 -12.97
C PRO A 141 0.31 3.80 -14.45
N GLY A 142 1.19 3.16 -15.22
CA GLY A 142 0.92 2.85 -16.63
C GLY A 142 -0.22 1.85 -16.79
N PHE A 143 -0.31 0.84 -15.94
CA PHE A 143 -1.44 -0.10 -15.92
C PHE A 143 -2.74 0.54 -15.45
N ILE A 144 -2.67 1.49 -14.50
CA ILE A 144 -3.83 2.29 -14.10
C ILE A 144 -4.36 3.08 -15.30
N GLU A 145 -3.50 3.76 -16.06
CA GLU A 145 -3.94 4.53 -17.22
C GLU A 145 -4.50 3.64 -18.33
N GLN A 146 -3.89 2.48 -18.61
CA GLN A 146 -4.43 1.52 -19.57
C GLN A 146 -5.81 1.00 -19.17
N SER A 147 -6.10 0.86 -17.88
CA SER A 147 -7.40 0.39 -17.38
C SER A 147 -8.57 1.25 -17.86
N ARG A 148 -8.34 2.54 -18.13
CA ARG A 148 -9.34 3.48 -18.67
C ARG A 148 -9.78 3.11 -20.08
N THR A 149 -8.98 2.35 -20.82
CA THR A 149 -9.27 1.92 -22.19
C THR A 149 -9.67 0.45 -22.25
N ILE A 150 -8.94 -0.43 -21.57
CA ILE A 150 -9.13 -1.89 -21.69
C ILE A 150 -10.01 -2.50 -20.57
N GLY A 151 -10.37 -1.69 -19.57
CA GLY A 151 -11.11 -2.10 -18.38
C GLY A 151 -10.20 -2.58 -17.25
N GLN A 152 -10.63 -2.34 -15.99
CA GLN A 152 -9.87 -2.61 -14.78
C GLN A 152 -9.36 -4.05 -14.68
N ARG A 153 -10.23 -5.05 -14.88
CA ARG A 153 -9.82 -6.46 -14.80
C ARG A 153 -8.89 -6.89 -15.93
N SER A 154 -8.96 -6.26 -17.09
CA SER A 154 -8.00 -6.51 -18.18
C SER A 154 -6.63 -5.94 -17.85
N ALA A 155 -6.56 -4.75 -17.25
CA ALA A 155 -5.31 -4.18 -16.76
C ALA A 155 -4.67 -5.05 -15.67
N VAL A 156 -5.45 -5.60 -14.73
CA VAL A 156 -4.96 -6.55 -13.71
C VAL A 156 -4.37 -7.81 -14.35
N ARG A 157 -5.05 -8.40 -15.35
CA ARG A 157 -4.51 -9.56 -16.08
C ARG A 157 -3.21 -9.24 -16.83
N LEU A 158 -3.12 -8.06 -17.44
CA LEU A 158 -1.92 -7.63 -18.15
C LEU A 158 -0.75 -7.41 -17.18
N PHE A 159 -1.01 -6.80 -16.02
CA PHE A 159 -0.02 -6.64 -14.98
C PHE A 159 0.46 -7.99 -14.43
N ARG A 160 -0.48 -8.92 -14.20
CA ARG A 160 -0.18 -10.31 -13.79
C ARG A 160 0.73 -11.01 -14.81
N GLN A 161 0.46 -10.85 -16.11
CA GLN A 161 1.35 -11.36 -17.16
C GLN A 161 2.75 -10.74 -17.08
N ARG A 162 2.83 -9.42 -16.89
CA ARG A 162 4.11 -8.70 -16.75
C ARG A 162 4.93 -9.25 -15.57
N ILE A 163 4.30 -9.54 -14.43
CA ILE A 163 4.97 -10.15 -13.27
C ILE A 163 5.55 -11.51 -13.62
N ARG A 164 4.78 -12.39 -14.28
CA ARG A 164 5.25 -13.72 -14.72
C ARG A 164 6.48 -13.64 -15.60
N GLU A 165 6.48 -12.73 -16.57
CA GLU A 165 7.62 -12.52 -17.46
C GLU A 165 8.89 -12.14 -16.69
N ILE A 166 8.76 -11.31 -15.65
CA ILE A 166 9.87 -10.93 -14.79
C ILE A 166 10.38 -12.11 -13.98
N LEU A 167 9.48 -12.88 -13.36
CA LEU A 167 9.85 -14.06 -12.57
C LEU A 167 10.55 -15.13 -13.43
N LEU A 168 10.07 -15.34 -14.67
CA LEU A 168 10.70 -16.24 -15.63
C LEU A 168 12.07 -15.74 -16.12
N SER A 169 12.28 -14.43 -16.20
CA SER A 169 13.58 -13.87 -16.63
C SER A 169 14.67 -13.93 -15.56
N GLN A 170 14.31 -14.25 -14.31
CA GLN A 170 15.20 -14.33 -13.15
C GLN A 170 15.53 -15.78 -12.76
N SER A 171 14.91 -16.76 -13.43
CA SER A 171 15.14 -18.21 -13.25
C SER A 171 16.10 -18.76 -14.30
#